data_AF-A0A7C0U0E7-F1
#
_entry.id   AF-A0A7C0U0E7-F1
#
_cell.length_a   1.000
_cell.length_b   1.000
_cell.length_c   1.000
_cell.angle_alpha   90.00
_cell.angle_beta   90.00
_cell.angle_gamma   90.00
#
_symmetry.space_group_name_H-M   'P 1'
#
loop_
_entity.id
_entity.type
_entity.pdbx_description
1 polymer ?
#
loop_
_entity_poly.entity_id
_entity_poly.type
_entity_poly.pdbx_seq_one_letter_code
_entity_poly.pdbx_strand_id
1 'polypeptide(L)'
;MLQLFRDWMNGFEQGLLREFASTMALELLNLLPKLIIAVIALIVAFLVLRFVGGGIKKLLAVANIDELIDRYLGVKLPISLNTVILAIFYLGVVLAVLYGLINLFFGEAYIELANSVMLYGARVISVVLLAIILFAAFSSVIDKIRVESRLKGYLFFIITLLLTAMLIDVTALSEPVKQSLYIGLSIGIGASLAVFSIWFFFHEYLDKLLALRSGEKKKK
;
A
#
# COMPACT_ATOMS: atom_id res chain seq x y z
N MET A 1 22.49 55.07 42.22
CA MET A 1 22.20 54.94 40.77
C MET A 1 22.25 53.47 40.32
N LEU A 2 23.32 52.72 40.62
CA LEU A 2 23.43 51.27 40.30
C LEU A 2 22.39 50.36 41.00
N GLN A 3 21.98 50.65 42.23
CA GLN A 3 20.95 49.88 42.94
C GLN A 3 19.55 50.07 42.34
N LEU A 4 19.15 51.30 42.04
CA LEU A 4 17.87 51.60 41.38
C LEU A 4 17.75 50.95 40.00
N PHE A 5 18.84 50.90 39.23
CA PHE A 5 18.85 50.22 37.94
C PHE A 5 18.75 48.69 38.08
N ARG A 6 19.39 48.11 39.10
CA ARG A 6 19.30 46.68 39.42
C ARG A 6 17.90 46.28 39.88
N ASP A 7 17.27 47.06 40.75
CA ASP A 7 15.91 46.78 41.23
C ASP A 7 14.86 46.95 40.12
N TRP A 8 15.05 47.93 39.22
CA TRP A 8 14.22 48.08 38.02
C TRP A 8 14.36 46.90 37.05
N MET A 9 15.59 46.43 36.80
CA MET A 9 15.85 45.29 35.91
C MET A 9 15.30 43.98 36.49
N ASN A 10 15.48 43.75 37.80
CA ASN A 10 14.95 42.57 38.48
C ASN A 10 13.41 42.56 38.52
N GLY A 11 12.77 43.71 38.71
CA GLY A 11 11.31 43.83 38.65
C GLY A 11 10.75 43.60 37.25
N PHE A 12 11.46 44.07 36.22
CA PHE A 12 11.10 43.86 34.82
C PHE A 12 11.26 42.40 34.37
N GLU A 13 12.37 41.75 34.71
CA GLU A 13 12.56 40.32 34.42
C GLU A 13 11.57 39.43 35.15
N GLN A 14 11.29 39.70 36.43
CA GLN A 14 10.28 38.94 37.18
C GLN A 14 8.86 39.17 36.64
N GLY A 15 8.55 40.37 36.15
CA GLY A 15 7.28 40.68 35.48
C GLY A 15 7.13 39.90 34.18
N LEU A 16 8.12 39.96 33.30
CA LEU A 16 8.13 39.23 32.02
C LEU A 16 8.10 37.71 32.20
N LEU A 17 8.87 37.17 33.16
CA LEU A 17 8.86 35.74 33.45
C LEU A 17 7.52 35.28 34.00
N ARG A 18 6.86 36.08 34.84
CA ARG A 18 5.51 35.78 35.33
C ARG A 18 4.47 35.84 34.22
N GLU A 19 4.55 36.85 33.36
CA GLU A 19 3.63 37.01 32.24
C GLU A 19 3.79 35.88 31.21
N PHE A 20 5.02 35.53 30.86
CA PHE A 20 5.35 34.37 30.03
C PHE A 20 4.90 33.05 30.67
N ALA A 21 5.18 32.83 31.95
CA ALA A 21 4.76 31.62 32.67
C ALA A 21 3.23 31.52 32.76
N SER A 22 2.54 32.63 32.99
CA SER A 22 1.08 32.66 33.06
C SER A 22 0.43 32.38 31.70
N THR A 23 1.01 32.92 30.62
CA THR A 23 0.56 32.67 29.24
C THR A 23 0.79 31.20 28.85
N MET A 24 1.98 30.67 29.12
CA MET A 24 2.28 29.24 28.90
C MET A 24 1.40 28.33 29.76
N ALA A 25 1.11 28.70 31.00
CA ALA A 25 0.21 27.94 31.87
C ALA A 25 -1.23 27.93 31.35
N LEU A 26 -1.73 29.06 30.85
CA LEU A 26 -3.06 29.14 30.23
C LEU A 26 -3.14 28.33 28.94
N GLU A 27 -2.10 28.35 28.10
CA GLU A 27 -2.00 27.50 26.91
C GLU A 27 -1.97 26.01 27.29
N LEU A 28 -1.19 25.62 28.31
CA LEU A 28 -1.17 24.25 28.82
C LEU A 28 -2.52 23.81 29.39
N LEU A 29 -3.22 24.69 30.11
CA LEU A 29 -4.58 24.44 30.62
C LEU A 29 -5.59 24.24 29.49
N ASN A 30 -5.44 24.94 28.36
CA ASN A 30 -6.27 24.73 27.17
C ASN A 30 -5.93 23.43 26.41
N LEU A 31 -4.69 22.94 26.51
CA LEU A 31 -4.26 21.67 25.92
C LEU A 31 -4.62 20.44 26.78
N LEU A 32 -4.76 20.63 28.09
CA LEU A 32 -5.13 19.60 29.06
C LEU A 32 -6.37 18.76 28.66
N PRO A 33 -7.53 19.35 28.27
CA PRO A 33 -8.68 18.56 27.83
C PRO A 33 -8.39 17.76 26.55
N LYS A 34 -7.60 18.30 25.61
CA LYS A 34 -7.19 17.58 24.39
C LYS A 34 -6.27 16.40 24.72
N LEU A 35 -5.34 16.56 25.66
CA LEU A 35 -4.48 15.46 26.11
C LEU A 35 -5.28 14.33 26.76
N ILE A 36 -6.29 14.65 27.58
CA ILE A 36 -7.17 13.64 28.19
C ILE A 36 -7.90 12.84 27.10
N ILE A 37 -8.50 13.51 26.12
CA ILE A 37 -9.19 12.84 25.00
C ILE A 37 -8.22 11.98 24.19
N ALA A 38 -7.01 12.46 23.93
CA ALA A 38 -5.98 11.71 23.22
C ALA A 38 -5.59 10.42 23.96
N VAL A 39 -5.40 10.49 25.28
CA VAL A 39 -5.12 9.33 26.12
C VAL A 39 -6.29 8.34 26.10
N ILE A 40 -7.53 8.82 26.19
CA ILE A 40 -8.72 7.98 26.08
C ILE A 40 -8.77 7.28 24.72
N ALA A 41 -8.51 8.00 23.62
CA ALA A 41 -8.50 7.43 22.28
C ALA A 41 -7.45 6.31 22.16
N LEU A 42 -6.25 6.50 22.73
CA LEU A 42 -5.21 5.47 22.77
C LEU A 42 -5.63 4.24 23.58
N ILE A 43 -6.28 4.44 24.73
CA ILE A 43 -6.81 3.35 25.56
C ILE A 43 -7.86 2.56 24.78
N VAL A 44 -8.81 3.25 24.14
CA VAL A 44 -9.85 2.60 23.33
C VAL A 44 -9.23 1.82 22.17
N ALA A 45 -8.26 2.38 21.48
CA ALA A 45 -7.56 1.68 20.40
C ALA A 45 -6.84 0.41 20.89
N PHE A 46 -6.17 0.49 22.04
CA PHE A 46 -5.55 -0.67 22.66
C PHE A 46 -6.59 -1.76 23.01
N LEU A 47 -7.74 -1.37 23.56
CA LEU A 47 -8.85 -2.29 23.83
C LEU A 47 -9.36 -2.93 22.54
N VAL A 48 -9.57 -2.16 21.48
CA VAL A 48 -10.00 -2.68 20.17
C VAL A 48 -8.98 -3.67 19.62
N LEU A 49 -7.69 -3.33 19.62
CA LEU A 49 -6.63 -4.25 19.17
C LEU A 49 -6.63 -5.56 19.97
N ARG A 50 -6.80 -5.48 21.29
CA ARG A 50 -6.78 -6.67 22.16
C ARG A 50 -8.03 -7.53 22.02
N PHE A 51 -9.21 -6.93 22.10
CA PHE A 51 -10.48 -7.66 22.12
C PHE A 51 -10.96 -8.03 20.71
N VAL A 52 -11.03 -7.04 19.82
CA VAL A 52 -11.48 -7.28 18.44
C VAL A 52 -10.42 -8.02 17.65
N GLY A 53 -9.15 -7.64 17.77
CA GLY A 53 -8.05 -8.38 17.11
C GLY A 53 -7.94 -9.82 17.60
N GLY A 54 -8.09 -10.05 18.91
CA GLY A 54 -8.18 -11.40 19.48
C GLY A 54 -9.39 -12.19 18.97
N GLY A 55 -10.54 -11.52 18.83
CA GLY A 55 -11.77 -12.09 18.26
C GLY A 55 -11.59 -12.49 16.80
N ILE A 56 -11.10 -11.58 15.95
CA ILE A 56 -10.80 -11.84 14.53
C ILE A 56 -9.83 -13.03 14.41
N LYS A 57 -8.75 -13.05 15.20
CA LYS A 57 -7.79 -14.16 15.19
C LYS A 57 -8.46 -15.51 15.52
N LYS A 58 -9.35 -15.55 16.52
CA LYS A 58 -10.11 -16.76 16.85
C LYS A 58 -11.06 -17.16 15.71
N LEU A 59 -11.79 -16.21 15.13
CA LEU A 59 -12.71 -16.47 14.02
C LEU A 59 -11.97 -17.02 12.80
N LEU A 60 -10.84 -16.43 12.44
CA LEU A 60 -10.00 -16.88 11.33
C LEU A 60 -9.42 -18.28 11.57
N ALA A 61 -9.04 -18.60 12.81
CA ALA A 61 -8.55 -19.91 13.19
C ALA A 61 -9.66 -20.98 13.20
N VAL A 62 -10.90 -20.62 13.55
CA VAL A 62 -12.04 -21.55 13.51
C VAL A 62 -12.51 -21.77 12.07
N ALA A 63 -12.51 -20.71 11.25
CA ALA A 63 -12.96 -20.77 9.88
C ALA A 63 -11.96 -21.48 8.94
N ASN A 64 -10.68 -21.59 9.32
CA ASN A 64 -9.60 -22.10 8.46
C ASN A 64 -9.70 -21.53 7.03
N ILE A 65 -9.76 -20.19 6.92
CA ILE A 65 -9.99 -19.52 5.62
C ILE A 65 -8.94 -19.93 4.57
N ASP A 66 -7.70 -20.13 5.00
CA ASP A 66 -6.63 -20.60 4.12
C ASP A 66 -6.95 -22.00 3.52
N GLU A 67 -7.52 -22.92 4.31
CA GLU A 67 -7.93 -24.26 3.85
C GLU A 67 -9.19 -24.21 2.98
N LEU A 68 -10.15 -23.36 3.32
CA LEU A 68 -11.35 -23.14 2.49
C LEU A 68 -10.97 -22.66 1.09
N ILE A 69 -9.99 -21.76 0.99
CA ILE A 69 -9.50 -21.27 -0.30
C ILE A 69 -8.78 -22.35 -1.07
N ASP A 70 -7.91 -23.12 -0.41
CA ASP A 70 -7.23 -24.22 -1.08
C ASP A 70 -8.25 -25.27 -1.57
N ARG A 71 -9.28 -25.56 -0.79
CA ARG A 71 -10.32 -26.55 -1.13
C ARG A 71 -11.26 -26.09 -2.24
N TYR A 72 -11.75 -24.84 -2.22
CA TYR A 72 -12.75 -24.36 -3.18
C TYR A 72 -12.13 -23.76 -4.44
N LEU A 73 -11.01 -23.04 -4.30
CA LEU A 73 -10.35 -22.39 -5.43
C LEU A 73 -9.22 -23.27 -5.99
N GLY A 74 -8.66 -24.20 -5.20
CA GLY A 74 -7.54 -25.03 -5.64
C GLY A 74 -6.31 -24.18 -5.94
N VAL A 75 -6.15 -23.07 -5.21
CA VAL A 75 -5.09 -22.08 -5.41
C VAL A 75 -4.38 -21.87 -4.08
N LYS A 76 -3.07 -22.09 -4.09
CA LYS A 76 -2.21 -21.71 -2.96
C LYS A 76 -1.90 -20.23 -3.09
N LEU A 77 -2.46 -19.44 -2.19
CA LEU A 77 -2.11 -18.02 -2.11
C LEU A 77 -0.64 -17.88 -1.66
N PRO A 78 0.11 -16.92 -2.21
CA PRO A 78 1.50 -16.70 -1.83
C PRO A 78 1.64 -16.22 -0.37
N ILE A 79 0.56 -15.70 0.21
CA ILE A 79 0.48 -15.19 1.59
C ILE A 79 -0.85 -15.68 2.19
N SER A 80 -0.82 -16.13 3.45
CA SER A 80 -2.05 -16.53 4.17
C SER A 80 -3.04 -15.36 4.29
N LEU A 81 -4.31 -15.58 3.95
CA LEU A 81 -5.34 -14.56 4.12
C LEU A 81 -5.53 -14.17 5.57
N ASN A 82 -5.35 -15.12 6.49
CA ASN A 82 -5.44 -14.86 7.91
C ASN A 82 -4.48 -13.72 8.33
N THR A 83 -3.25 -13.75 7.83
CA THR A 83 -2.25 -12.70 8.10
C THR A 83 -2.62 -11.40 7.41
N VAL A 84 -3.09 -11.43 6.16
CA VAL A 84 -3.49 -10.22 5.42
C VAL A 84 -4.65 -9.50 6.11
N ILE A 85 -5.69 -10.23 6.52
CA ILE A 85 -6.86 -9.68 7.21
C ILE A 85 -6.45 -9.06 8.55
N LEU A 86 -5.64 -9.77 9.35
CA LEU A 86 -5.14 -9.23 10.62
C LEU A 86 -4.25 -8.00 10.42
N ALA A 87 -3.39 -8.00 9.41
CA ALA A 87 -2.53 -6.87 9.09
C ALA A 87 -3.35 -5.64 8.71
N ILE A 88 -4.35 -5.79 7.84
CA ILE A 88 -5.26 -4.69 7.44
C ILE A 88 -6.02 -4.15 8.66
N PHE A 89 -6.52 -5.04 9.53
CA PHE A 89 -7.20 -4.62 10.74
C PHE A 89 -6.28 -3.79 11.66
N TYR A 90 -5.07 -4.27 11.94
CA TYR A 90 -4.13 -3.52 12.78
C TYR A 90 -3.70 -2.19 12.17
N LEU A 91 -3.42 -2.17 10.87
CA LEU A 91 -3.13 -0.93 10.13
C LEU A 91 -4.31 0.05 10.22
N GLY A 92 -5.53 -0.43 10.01
CA GLY A 92 -6.74 0.38 10.08
C GLY A 92 -6.94 1.04 11.45
N VAL A 93 -6.73 0.29 12.54
CA VAL A 93 -6.84 0.84 13.90
C VAL A 93 -5.76 1.89 14.15
N VAL A 94 -4.51 1.62 13.78
CA VAL A 94 -3.40 2.58 13.95
C VAL A 94 -3.67 3.87 13.16
N LEU A 95 -4.10 3.75 11.90
CA LEU A 95 -4.43 4.90 11.05
C LEU A 95 -5.62 5.69 11.59
N ALA A 96 -6.66 5.03 12.12
CA ALA A 96 -7.81 5.70 12.72
C ALA A 96 -7.41 6.53 13.95
N VAL A 97 -6.53 6.00 14.79
CA VAL A 97 -5.99 6.75 15.94
C VAL A 97 -5.17 7.94 15.48
N LEU A 98 -4.24 7.73 14.53
CA LEU A 98 -3.42 8.82 14.00
C LEU A 98 -4.30 9.93 13.41
N TYR A 99 -5.32 9.58 12.64
CA TYR A 99 -6.28 10.53 12.10
C TYR A 99 -7.03 11.29 13.19
N GLY A 100 -7.53 10.56 14.21
CA GLY A 100 -8.20 11.17 15.36
C GLY A 100 -7.30 12.14 16.12
N LEU A 101 -6.02 11.81 16.29
CA LEU A 101 -5.04 12.68 16.92
C LEU A 101 -4.74 13.91 16.07
N ILE A 102 -4.57 13.76 14.75
CA ILE A 102 -4.36 14.89 13.84
C ILE A 102 -5.54 15.86 13.95
N ASN A 103 -6.77 15.34 13.88
CA ASN A 103 -7.99 16.13 14.01
C ASN A 103 -8.06 16.89 15.35
N LEU A 104 -7.64 16.24 16.45
CA LEU A 104 -7.71 16.81 17.79
C LEU A 104 -6.67 17.92 18.05
N PHE A 105 -5.45 17.77 17.53
CA PHE A 105 -4.34 18.68 17.81
C PHE A 105 -4.11 19.75 16.76
N PHE A 106 -4.31 19.45 15.47
CA PHE A 106 -3.82 20.27 14.37
C PHE A 106 -4.91 21.04 13.60
N GLY A 107 -6.19 20.73 13.80
CA GLY A 107 -7.30 21.46 13.17
C GLY A 107 -7.44 21.24 11.65
N GLU A 108 -8.36 21.96 11.01
CA GLU A 108 -8.86 21.66 9.65
C GLU A 108 -7.79 21.63 8.55
N ALA A 109 -6.79 22.49 8.61
CA ALA A 109 -5.73 22.57 7.59
C ALA A 109 -4.92 21.27 7.45
N TYR A 110 -4.76 20.50 8.53
CA TYR A 110 -4.04 19.23 8.51
C TYR A 110 -4.96 18.04 8.22
N ILE A 111 -6.28 18.21 8.30
CA ILE A 111 -7.26 17.19 7.96
C ILE A 111 -7.26 16.94 6.45
N GLU A 112 -7.13 17.98 5.63
CA GLU A 112 -7.03 17.82 4.17
C GLU A 112 -5.81 16.97 3.78
N LEU A 113 -4.66 17.24 4.39
CA LEU A 113 -3.45 16.44 4.21
C LEU A 113 -3.68 14.99 4.67
N ALA A 114 -4.26 14.79 5.85
CA ALA A 114 -4.56 13.45 6.37
C ALA A 114 -5.52 12.67 5.45
N ASN A 115 -6.55 13.34 4.92
CA ASN A 115 -7.49 12.76 3.95
C ASN A 115 -6.77 12.37 2.65
N SER A 116 -5.90 13.23 2.13
CA SER A 116 -5.14 12.94 0.91
C SER A 116 -4.23 11.72 1.07
N VAL A 117 -3.56 11.61 2.23
CA VAL A 117 -2.70 10.48 2.58
C VAL A 117 -3.52 9.20 2.77
N MET A 118 -4.68 9.28 3.44
CA MET A 118 -5.58 8.14 3.59
C MET A 118 -6.10 7.63 2.23
N LEU A 119 -6.54 8.53 1.35
CA LEU A 119 -7.01 8.18 0.00
C LEU A 119 -5.89 7.57 -0.84
N TYR A 120 -4.66 8.08 -0.71
CA TYR A 120 -3.51 7.48 -1.36
C TYR A 120 -3.19 6.08 -0.79
N GLY A 121 -3.15 5.94 0.53
CA GLY A 121 -2.91 4.66 1.22
C GLY A 121 -3.97 3.60 0.87
N ALA A 122 -5.25 3.98 0.78
CA ALA A 122 -6.33 3.09 0.36
C ALA A 122 -6.12 2.56 -1.07
N ARG A 123 -5.67 3.42 -2.00
CA ARG A 123 -5.31 3.02 -3.37
C ARG A 123 -4.14 2.03 -3.37
N VAL A 124 -3.10 2.28 -2.57
CA VAL A 124 -1.95 1.36 -2.44
C VAL A 124 -2.42 0.00 -1.94
N ILE A 125 -3.21 -0.05 -0.87
CA ILE A 125 -3.73 -1.32 -0.31
C ILE A 125 -4.56 -2.08 -1.36
N SER A 126 -5.42 -1.38 -2.09
CA SER A 126 -6.23 -1.97 -3.17
C SER A 126 -5.36 -2.66 -4.23
N VAL A 127 -4.28 -1.99 -4.69
CA VAL A 127 -3.38 -2.55 -5.69
C VAL A 127 -2.54 -3.70 -5.15
N VAL A 128 -2.09 -3.64 -3.90
CA VAL A 128 -1.42 -4.78 -3.26
C VAL A 128 -2.34 -6.00 -3.18
N LEU A 129 -3.60 -5.81 -2.77
CA LEU A 129 -4.60 -6.89 -2.70
C LEU A 129 -4.86 -7.50 -4.07
N LEU A 130 -5.10 -6.67 -5.09
CA LEU A 130 -5.31 -7.14 -6.45
C LEU A 130 -4.07 -7.83 -7.01
N ALA A 131 -2.85 -7.36 -6.69
CA ALA A 131 -1.61 -8.02 -7.10
C ALA A 131 -1.51 -9.43 -6.50
N ILE A 132 -1.85 -9.61 -5.22
CA ILE A 132 -1.91 -10.94 -4.58
C ILE A 132 -2.89 -11.86 -5.31
N ILE A 133 -4.09 -11.36 -5.62
CA ILE A 133 -5.11 -12.12 -6.36
C ILE A 133 -4.60 -12.51 -7.75
N LEU A 134 -3.93 -11.59 -8.44
CA LEU A 134 -3.41 -11.81 -9.79
C LEU A 134 -2.27 -12.85 -9.79
N PHE A 135 -1.37 -12.80 -8.82
CA PHE A 135 -0.35 -13.85 -8.62
C PHE A 135 -0.96 -15.20 -8.28
N ALA A 136 -2.01 -15.22 -7.47
CA ALA A 136 -2.74 -16.45 -7.16
C ALA A 136 -3.36 -17.06 -8.40
N ALA A 137 -4.07 -16.25 -9.20
CA ALA A 137 -4.64 -16.67 -10.47
C ALA A 137 -3.56 -17.22 -11.41
N PHE A 138 -2.42 -16.56 -11.50
CA PHE A 138 -1.27 -17.05 -12.28
C PHE A 138 -0.75 -18.41 -11.85
N SER A 139 -0.50 -18.59 -10.54
CA SER A 139 -0.04 -19.87 -10.01
C SER A 139 -1.07 -20.96 -10.35
N SER A 140 -2.35 -20.67 -10.17
CA SER A 140 -3.41 -21.62 -10.53
C SER A 140 -3.40 -22.01 -12.01
N VAL A 141 -3.15 -21.06 -12.91
CA VAL A 141 -3.08 -21.32 -14.35
C VAL A 141 -1.88 -22.20 -14.68
N ILE A 142 -0.71 -21.91 -14.09
CA ILE A 142 0.50 -22.73 -14.28
C ILE A 142 0.34 -24.15 -13.75
N ASP A 143 -0.33 -24.30 -12.61
CA ASP A 143 -0.42 -25.58 -11.92
C ASP A 143 -1.52 -26.48 -12.51
N LYS A 144 -2.65 -25.91 -12.95
CA LYS A 144 -3.80 -26.68 -13.48
C LYS A 144 -3.68 -27.01 -14.96
N ILE A 145 -3.07 -26.13 -15.75
CA ILE A 145 -2.82 -26.37 -17.16
C ILE A 145 -1.37 -26.86 -17.24
N ARG A 146 -1.08 -27.94 -17.97
CA ARG A 146 0.33 -28.28 -18.31
C ARG A 146 0.87 -27.21 -19.27
N VAL A 147 1.03 -25.99 -18.76
CA VAL A 147 1.48 -24.85 -19.51
C VAL A 147 2.89 -25.17 -19.97
N GLU A 148 3.07 -25.32 -21.28
CA GLU A 148 4.40 -25.49 -21.87
C GLU A 148 5.31 -24.36 -21.38
N SER A 149 6.61 -24.65 -21.22
CA SER A 149 7.58 -23.65 -20.74
C SER A 149 7.51 -22.33 -21.51
N ARG A 150 7.08 -22.37 -22.79
CA ARG A 150 6.86 -21.21 -23.67
C ARG A 150 5.70 -20.32 -23.21
N LEU A 151 4.56 -20.90 -22.85
CA LEU A 151 3.39 -20.17 -22.37
C LEU A 151 3.59 -19.60 -20.96
N LYS A 152 4.44 -20.22 -20.13
CA LYS A 152 4.79 -19.70 -18.79
C LYS A 152 5.47 -18.34 -18.86
N GLY A 153 6.44 -18.18 -19.77
CA GLY A 153 7.14 -16.90 -19.97
C GLY A 153 6.21 -15.78 -20.44
N TYR A 154 5.27 -16.11 -21.33
CA TYR A 154 4.28 -15.16 -21.81
C TYR A 154 3.27 -14.74 -20.73
N LEU A 155 2.77 -15.68 -19.93
CA LEU A 155 1.91 -15.36 -18.79
C LEU A 155 2.62 -14.47 -17.76
N PHE A 156 3.88 -14.78 -17.44
CA PHE A 156 4.70 -13.95 -16.55
C PHE A 156 4.90 -12.53 -17.10
N PHE A 157 5.14 -12.42 -18.40
CA PHE A 157 5.24 -11.15 -19.08
C PHE A 157 3.93 -10.34 -19.00
N ILE A 158 2.77 -10.96 -19.30
CA ILE A 158 1.46 -10.32 -19.17
C ILE A 158 1.23 -9.82 -17.73
N ILE A 159 1.56 -10.64 -16.74
CA ILE A 159 1.39 -10.27 -15.32
C ILE A 159 2.24 -9.06 -14.97
N THR A 160 3.48 -9.01 -15.45
CA THR A 160 4.36 -7.87 -15.23
C THR A 160 3.77 -6.60 -15.84
N LEU A 161 3.18 -6.68 -17.05
CA LEU A 161 2.49 -5.57 -17.68
C LEU A 161 1.21 -5.16 -16.92
N LEU A 162 0.41 -6.11 -16.45
CA LEU A 162 -0.79 -5.84 -15.66
C LEU A 162 -0.45 -5.19 -14.32
N LEU A 163 0.59 -5.67 -13.63
CA LEU A 163 1.08 -5.04 -12.41
C LEU A 163 1.59 -3.62 -12.67
N THR A 164 2.26 -3.41 -13.81
CA THR A 164 2.68 -2.06 -14.23
C THR A 164 1.47 -1.16 -14.46
N ALA A 165 0.39 -1.68 -15.09
CA ALA A 165 -0.87 -0.96 -15.27
C ALA A 165 -1.45 -0.49 -13.93
N MET A 166 -1.52 -1.40 -12.96
CA MET A 166 -2.05 -1.12 -11.63
C MET A 166 -1.15 -0.16 -10.86
N LEU A 167 0.16 -0.18 -11.09
CA LEU A 167 1.07 0.77 -10.46
C LEU A 167 0.79 2.21 -10.93
N ILE A 168 0.43 2.39 -12.21
CA ILE A 168 0.04 3.70 -12.75
C ILE A 168 -1.18 4.25 -11.99
N ASP A 169 -2.15 3.41 -11.65
CA ASP A 169 -3.36 3.81 -10.89
C ASP A 169 -3.00 4.38 -9.51
N VAL A 170 -2.06 3.74 -8.81
CA VAL A 170 -1.61 4.15 -7.47
C VAL A 170 -0.82 5.44 -7.51
N THR A 171 0.03 5.60 -8.53
CA THR A 171 0.94 6.74 -8.60
C THR A 171 0.17 8.06 -8.62
N ALA A 172 0.67 9.03 -7.87
CA ALA A 172 0.12 10.39 -7.81
C ALA A 172 0.60 11.24 -9.00
N LEU A 173 0.59 10.65 -10.20
CA LEU A 173 0.92 11.35 -11.45
C LEU A 173 -0.25 12.21 -11.91
N SER A 174 0.04 13.24 -12.68
CA SER A 174 -0.99 14.05 -13.33
C SER A 174 -1.76 13.22 -14.38
N GLU A 175 -3.02 13.57 -14.60
CA GLU A 175 -3.91 12.86 -15.54
C GLU A 175 -3.31 12.71 -16.95
N PRO A 176 -2.66 13.74 -17.54
CA PRO A 176 -2.04 13.60 -18.86
C PRO A 176 -0.88 12.59 -18.88
N VAL A 177 -0.11 12.49 -17.79
CA VAL A 177 1.00 11.53 -17.68
C VAL A 177 0.43 10.12 -17.55
N LYS A 178 -0.61 9.93 -16.75
CA LYS A 178 -1.31 8.64 -16.66
C LYS A 178 -1.86 8.19 -18.01
N GLN A 179 -2.55 9.07 -18.72
CA GLN A 179 -3.06 8.79 -20.06
C GLN A 179 -1.94 8.38 -21.02
N SER A 180 -0.82 9.11 -21.03
CA SER A 180 0.34 8.76 -21.85
C SER A 180 0.91 7.38 -21.49
N LEU A 181 0.99 7.06 -20.20
CA LEU A 181 1.44 5.75 -19.74
C LEU A 181 0.45 4.63 -20.11
N TYR A 182 -0.87 4.84 -19.98
CA TYR A 182 -1.86 3.86 -20.43
C TYR A 182 -1.82 3.64 -21.95
N ILE A 183 -1.64 4.71 -22.73
CA ILE A 183 -1.46 4.60 -24.18
C ILE A 183 -0.21 3.80 -24.50
N GLY A 184 0.93 4.14 -23.89
CA GLY A 184 2.18 3.42 -24.07
C GLY A 184 2.08 1.95 -23.64
N LEU A 185 1.44 1.67 -22.52
CA LEU A 185 1.20 0.32 -22.02
C LEU A 185 0.26 -0.46 -22.95
N SER A 186 -0.82 0.16 -23.43
CA SER A 186 -1.76 -0.47 -24.39
C SER A 186 -1.07 -0.82 -25.71
N ILE A 187 -0.22 0.08 -26.22
CA ILE A 187 0.60 -0.18 -27.41
C ILE A 187 1.59 -1.32 -27.12
N GLY A 188 2.27 -1.28 -25.98
CA GLY A 188 3.22 -2.32 -25.56
C GLY A 188 2.56 -3.69 -25.45
N ILE A 189 1.42 -3.78 -24.75
CA ILE A 189 0.60 -4.99 -24.65
C ILE A 189 0.21 -5.47 -26.05
N GLY A 190 -0.37 -4.61 -26.89
CA GLY A 190 -0.81 -4.97 -28.24
C GLY A 190 0.35 -5.48 -29.13
N ALA A 191 1.48 -4.79 -29.11
CA ALA A 191 2.67 -5.19 -29.86
C ALA A 191 3.23 -6.52 -29.38
N SER A 192 3.33 -6.73 -28.07
CA SER A 192 3.80 -7.99 -27.50
C SER A 192 2.83 -9.15 -27.79
N LEU A 193 1.52 -8.92 -27.76
CA LEU A 193 0.51 -9.90 -28.17
C LEU A 193 0.68 -10.28 -29.65
N ALA A 194 0.91 -9.31 -30.53
CA ALA A 194 1.11 -9.55 -31.95
C ALA A 194 2.40 -10.36 -32.20
N VAL A 195 3.54 -9.94 -31.63
CA VAL A 195 4.82 -10.66 -31.76
C VAL A 195 4.72 -12.07 -31.20
N PHE A 196 4.11 -12.23 -30.01
CA PHE A 196 3.92 -13.55 -29.41
C PHE A 196 3.04 -14.44 -30.27
N SER A 197 1.93 -13.92 -30.81
CA SER A 197 1.03 -14.70 -31.67
C SER A 197 1.75 -15.18 -32.93
N ILE A 198 2.49 -14.29 -33.60
CA ILE A 198 3.27 -14.64 -34.80
C ILE A 198 4.30 -15.71 -34.46
N TRP A 199 5.09 -15.50 -33.41
CA TRP A 199 6.09 -16.47 -32.99
C TRP A 199 5.44 -17.82 -32.60
N PHE A 200 4.39 -17.82 -31.80
CA PHE A 200 3.70 -19.03 -31.34
C PHE A 200 3.15 -19.87 -32.51
N PHE A 201 2.40 -19.26 -33.43
CA PHE A 201 1.79 -19.98 -34.55
C PHE A 201 2.78 -20.36 -35.65
N PHE A 202 3.82 -19.54 -35.89
CA PHE A 202 4.72 -19.72 -37.02
C PHE A 202 6.14 -20.16 -36.63
N HIS A 203 6.42 -20.49 -35.36
CA HIS A 203 7.77 -20.84 -34.93
C HIS A 203 8.41 -21.94 -35.78
N GLU A 204 7.67 -23.00 -36.15
CA GLU A 204 8.22 -24.08 -37.00
C GLU A 204 8.66 -23.60 -38.39
N TYR A 205 7.92 -22.66 -38.98
CA TYR A 205 8.28 -22.05 -40.26
C TYR A 205 9.45 -21.08 -40.11
N LEU A 206 9.46 -20.28 -39.04
CA LEU A 206 10.53 -19.35 -38.71
C LEU A 206 11.84 -20.09 -38.44
N ASP A 207 11.79 -21.20 -37.70
CA ASP A 207 12.95 -22.05 -37.39
C ASP A 207 13.51 -22.69 -38.66
N LYS A 208 12.65 -23.17 -39.57
CA LYS A 208 13.09 -23.68 -40.88
C LYS A 208 13.73 -22.60 -41.75
N LEU A 209 13.15 -21.39 -41.80
CA LEU A 209 13.69 -20.25 -42.53
C LEU A 209 15.04 -19.79 -41.96
N LEU A 210 15.18 -19.76 -40.64
CA LEU A 210 16.42 -19.42 -39.95
C LEU A 210 17.48 -20.51 -40.14
N ALA A 211 17.11 -21.79 -40.10
CA ALA A 211 18.01 -22.90 -40.38
C ALA A 211 18.56 -22.84 -41.82
N LEU A 212 17.70 -22.55 -42.81
CA LEU A 212 18.09 -22.37 -44.21
C LEU A 212 19.01 -21.15 -44.41
N ARG A 213 18.80 -20.08 -43.64
CA ARG A 213 19.62 -18.86 -43.71
C ARG A 213 20.93 -18.95 -42.93
N SER A 214 20.98 -19.74 -41.86
CA SER A 214 22.18 -19.93 -41.04
C SER A 214 23.19 -20.90 -41.64
N GLY A 215 22.83 -21.61 -42.71
CA GLY A 215 23.73 -22.49 -43.44
C GLY A 215 24.42 -23.47 -42.51
N GLU A 216 23.69 -24.48 -42.03
CA GLU A 216 24.34 -25.67 -41.48
C GLU A 216 25.28 -26.25 -42.56
N LYS A 217 26.55 -25.85 -42.45
CA LYS A 217 27.68 -26.73 -42.65
C LYS A 217 27.44 -27.94 -41.74
N LYS A 218 26.70 -28.92 -42.26
CA LYS A 218 26.81 -30.32 -41.84
C LYS A 218 28.30 -30.65 -41.75
N LYS A 219 28.83 -30.81 -40.53
CA LYS A 219 30.00 -31.65 -40.32
C LYS A 219 29.53 -32.90 -39.59
N LYS A 220 29.82 -34.02 -40.26
CA LYS A 220 29.76 -35.40 -39.80
C LYS A 220 30.29 -35.56 -38.39
#